data_AF-A0A5D4U7N8-F1
#
_entry.id   AF-A0A5D4U7N8-F1
#
_cell.length_a   1.000
_cell.length_b   1.000
_cell.length_c   1.000
_cell.angle_alpha   90.00
_cell.angle_beta   90.00
_cell.angle_gamma   90.00
#
_symmetry.space_group_name_H-M   'P 1'
#
loop_
_entity.id
_entity.type
_entity.pdbx_description
1 polymer ?
#
loop_
_entity_poly.entity_id
_entity_poly.type
_entity_poly.pdbx_seq_one_letter_code
_entity_poly.pdbx_strand_id
1 'polypeptide(L)' 'MQDKNMEFMQIAMKYLPEAKEQLEQSGIELSIDMIQPFMTLFTQVMNEAYEMGYRDAQEENK' A
#
# COMPACT_ATOMS: atom_id res chain seq x y z
N MET A 1 10.76 6.81 -7.92
CA MET A 1 9.34 6.58 -7.59
C MET A 1 8.78 5.31 -8.24
N GLN A 2 8.92 5.08 -9.55
CA GLN A 2 8.41 3.84 -10.17
C GLN A 2 8.98 2.55 -9.55
N ASP A 3 10.28 2.50 -9.25
CA ASP A 3 10.89 1.32 -8.60
C ASP A 3 10.33 1.07 -7.20
N LYS A 4 10.10 2.14 -6.43
CA LYS A 4 9.50 2.06 -5.09
C LYS A 4 8.03 1.67 -5.11
N ASN A 5 7.27 2.13 -6.11
CA ASN A 5 5.90 1.68 -6.31
C ASN A 5 5.82 0.16 -6.51
N MET A 6 6.74 -0.42 -7.30
CA MET A 6 6.80 -1.86 -7.49
C MET A 6 7.10 -2.60 -6.18
N GLU A 7 8.06 -2.10 -5.39
CA GLU A 7 8.37 -2.66 -4.07
C GLU A 7 7.15 -2.59 -3.12
N PHE A 8 6.44 -1.45 -3.06
CA PHE A 8 5.24 -1.31 -2.23
C PHE A 8 4.15 -2.29 -2.63
N MET A 9 3.96 -2.49 -3.94
CA MET A 9 2.99 -3.47 -4.47
C MET A 9 3.37 -4.90 -4.09
N GLN A 10 4.66 -5.26 -4.13
CA GLN A 10 5.13 -6.57 -3.69
C GLN A 10 4.85 -6.79 -2.19
N ILE A 11 5.07 -5.78 -1.37
CA ILE A 11 4.74 -5.82 0.06
C ILE A 11 3.23 -5.99 0.23
N ALA A 12 2.40 -5.18 -0.44
CA ALA A 12 0.95 -5.27 -0.34
C ALA A 12 0.41 -6.65 -0.72
N MET A 13 0.94 -7.25 -1.80
CA MET A 13 0.53 -8.59 -2.25
C MET A 13 0.84 -9.69 -1.23
N LYS A 14 1.86 -9.51 -0.37
CA LYS A 14 2.16 -10.44 0.73
C LYS A 14 1.06 -10.45 1.80
N TYR A 15 0.46 -9.30 2.08
CA TYR A 15 -0.58 -9.13 3.10
C TYR A 15 -2.01 -9.26 2.56
N LEU A 16 -2.17 -9.22 1.24
CA LEU A 16 -3.47 -9.35 0.58
C LEU A 16 -4.27 -10.59 1.00
N PRO A 17 -3.67 -11.80 1.16
CA PRO A 17 -4.42 -12.97 1.61
C PRO A 17 -5.03 -12.83 3.02
N GLU A 18 -4.31 -12.18 3.95
CA GLU A 18 -4.80 -11.95 5.31
C GLU A 18 -5.95 -10.95 5.32
N ALA A 19 -5.83 -9.85 4.56
CA ALA A 19 -6.92 -8.90 4.38
C ALA A 19 -8.16 -9.55 3.74
N LYS A 20 -7.94 -10.42 2.75
CA LYS A 20 -9.01 -11.20 2.11
C LYS A 20 -9.75 -12.07 3.11
N GLU A 21 -9.04 -12.81 3.96
CA GLU A 21 -9.65 -13.67 4.98
C GLU A 21 -10.51 -12.87 5.96
N GLN A 22 -10.02 -11.72 6.44
CA GLN A 22 -10.78 -10.86 7.36
C GLN A 22 -12.06 -10.29 6.72
N LEU A 23 -11.99 -9.94 5.43
CA LEU A 23 -13.16 -9.45 4.68
C LEU A 23 -14.19 -10.55 4.46
N GLU A 24 -13.75 -11.76 4.09
CA GLU A 24 -14.62 -12.93 3.91
C GLU A 24 -15.33 -13.30 5.22
N GLN A 25 -14.63 -13.25 6.36
CA GLN A 25 -15.24 -13.44 7.69
C GLN A 25 -16.31 -12.38 8.01
N SER A 26 -16.18 -11.19 7.43
CA SER A 26 -17.16 -10.10 7.56
C SER A 26 -18.30 -10.18 6.53
N GLY A 27 -18.34 -11.26 5.72
CA GLY A 27 -19.32 -11.45 4.66
C GLY A 27 -19.07 -10.63 3.39
N ILE A 28 -17.87 -10.02 3.27
CA ILE A 28 -17.45 -9.24 2.10
C ILE A 28 -16.56 -10.14 1.24
N GLU A 29 -17.03 -10.49 0.05
CA GLU A 29 -16.21 -11.21 -0.92
C GLU A 29 -15.23 -10.22 -1.57
N LEU A 30 -13.93 -10.52 -1.53
CA LEU A 30 -12.93 -9.68 -2.18
C LEU A 30 -12.72 -10.13 -3.64
N SER A 31 -12.96 -9.22 -4.59
CA SER A 31 -12.70 -9.42 -6.02
C SER A 31 -11.58 -8.52 -6.53
N ILE A 32 -10.96 -8.90 -7.65
CA ILE A 32 -9.89 -8.13 -8.29
C ILE A 32 -10.40 -6.74 -8.73
N ASP A 33 -11.63 -6.66 -9.24
CA ASP A 33 -12.22 -5.39 -9.67
C ASP A 33 -12.46 -4.45 -8.48
N MET A 34 -12.84 -5.01 -7.32
CA MET A 34 -13.01 -4.22 -6.11
C MET A 34 -11.69 -3.69 -5.57
N ILE A 35 -10.59 -4.46 -5.64
CA ILE A 35 -9.31 -4.03 -5.07
C ILE A 35 -8.56 -3.03 -5.93
N GLN A 36 -8.76 -3.03 -7.25
CA GLN A 36 -8.04 -2.16 -8.18
C GLN A 36 -8.04 -0.66 -7.75
N PRO A 37 -9.18 -0.01 -7.46
CA PRO A 37 -9.19 1.38 -7.01
C PRO A 37 -8.44 1.60 -5.69
N PHE A 38 -8.48 0.62 -4.78
CA PHE A 38 -7.74 0.69 -3.52
C PHE A 38 -6.24 0.53 -3.72
N MET A 39 -5.79 -0.27 -4.68
CA MET A 39 -4.34 -0.38 -5.00
C MET A 39 -3.80 0.96 -5.53
N THR A 40 -4.57 1.68 -6.33
CA THR A 40 -4.19 3.03 -6.77
C THR A 40 -4.07 3.98 -5.57
N LEU A 41 -5.08 4.02 -4.69
CA LEU A 41 -5.05 4.85 -3.49
C LEU A 41 -3.88 4.48 -2.57
N PHE A 42 -3.65 3.18 -2.35
CA PHE A 42 -2.54 2.66 -1.57
C PHE A 42 -1.20 3.19 -2.09
N THR A 43 -0.94 3.10 -3.41
CA THR A 43 0.32 3.61 -3.97
C THR A 43 0.49 5.12 -3.78
N GLN A 44 -0.60 5.90 -3.83
CA GLN A 44 -0.53 7.34 -3.58
C GLN A 44 -0.16 7.64 -2.13
N VAL A 45 -0.86 7.02 -1.17
CA VAL A 45 -0.58 7.18 0.27
C VAL A 45 0.85 6.77 0.60
N MET A 46 1.32 5.64 0.06
CA MET A 46 2.69 5.17 0.29
C MET A 46 3.75 6.10 -0.29
N ASN A 47 3.49 6.72 -1.43
CA ASN A 47 4.40 7.71 -2.00
C ASN A 47 4.51 8.96 -1.12
N GLU A 48 3.37 9.48 -0.64
CA GLU A 48 3.36 10.63 0.28
C GLU A 48 4.09 10.30 1.60
N ALA A 49 3.85 9.12 2.15
CA ALA A 49 4.52 8.65 3.37
C ALA A 49 6.03 8.48 3.17
N TYR A 50 6.46 7.95 2.01
CA TYR A 50 7.87 7.81 1.67
C TYR A 50 8.56 9.18 1.56
N GLU A 51 7.93 10.13 0.87
CA GLU A 51 8.46 11.49 0.75
C GLU A 51 8.50 12.21 2.10
N MET A 52 7.51 12.00 2.96
CA MET A 52 7.51 12.51 4.34
C MET A 52 8.73 11.99 5.10
N GLY A 53 8.92 10.67 5.18
CA GLY A 53 10.08 10.10 5.87
C GLY A 53 11.42 10.52 5.27
N TYR A 54 11.49 10.73 3.95
CA TYR A 54 12.69 11.27 3.31
C TYR A 54 13.00 12.70 3.77
N ARG A 55 11.99 13.58 3.85
CA ARG A 55 12.17 14.95 4.35
C ARG A 55 12.58 14.97 5.81
N ASP A 56 11.92 14.18 6.66
CA ASP A 56 12.23 14.10 8.09
C ASP A 56 13.69 13.67 8.30
N ALA A 57 14.16 12.64 7.57
CA ALA A 57 15.55 12.20 7.64
C ALA A 57 16.54 13.28 7.16
N GLN A 58 16.17 14.10 6.17
CA GLN A 58 17.02 15.23 5.74
C GLN A 58 17.06 16.36 6.77
N GLU A 59 15.99 16.56 7.53
CA GLU A 59 15.93 17.55 8.61
C GLU A 59 16.71 17.09 9.84
N GLU A 60 16.66 15.80 10.20
CA GLU A 60 17.44 15.23 11.31
C GLU A 60 18.96 15.22 11.08
N ASN A 61 19.40 15.24 9.82
CA ASN A 61 20.82 15.27 9.45
C ASN A 61 21.38 16.68 9.20
N LYS A 62 20.61 17.74 9.52
CA LYS A 62 21.06 19.15 9.47
C LYS A 62 21.46 19.65 10.86
#